data_AF-A0A969VYT3-F1
#
_entry.id   AF-A0A969VYT3-F1
#
_cell.length_a   1.000
_cell.length_b   1.000
_cell.length_c   1.000
_cell.angle_alpha   90.00
_cell.angle_beta   90.00
_cell.angle_gamma   90.00
#
_symmetry.space_group_name_H-M   'P 1'
#
loop_
_entity.id
_entity.type
_entity.pdbx_description
1 polymer ?
#
loop_
_entity_poly.entity_id
_entity_poly.type
_entity_poly.pdbx_seq_one_letter_code
_entity_poly.pdbx_strand_id
1 'polypeptide(L)'
;MRLFQPIEQDSRLRVVGHSMMEPFSVWLKAAFLSGLVFASPFIFYFIWEFVAAGLYKHEQSYIYTYMPISIGLFIGGALLAFFFAFEPLLDFMFWYYERTETQPDLNLSEWVSFVLMMPLGFGVSFQLPLLMLLLERIGVFTVESYWS
;
A
#
# COMPACT_ATOMS: atom_id res chain seq x y z
N MET A 1 11.36 -12.87 -9.71
CA MET A 1 12.30 -11.74 -9.95
C MET A 1 12.23 -11.29 -11.43
N ARG A 2 11.02 -11.05 -11.96
CA ARG A 2 10.78 -10.55 -13.34
C ARG A 2 10.46 -9.05 -13.40
N LEU A 3 10.30 -8.40 -12.24
CA LEU A 3 9.93 -6.98 -12.10
C LEU A 3 11.00 -5.96 -12.55
N PHE A 4 12.25 -6.39 -12.73
CA PHE A 4 13.35 -5.54 -13.20
C PHE A 4 13.67 -5.71 -14.69
N GLN A 5 12.89 -6.49 -15.44
CA GLN A 5 13.05 -6.47 -16.89
C GLN A 5 12.47 -5.15 -17.42
N PRO A 6 13.25 -4.37 -18.19
CA PRO A 6 12.72 -3.22 -18.90
C PRO A 6 11.53 -3.68 -19.76
N ILE A 7 10.39 -3.01 -19.61
CA ILE A 7 9.15 -3.27 -20.38
C ILE A 7 9.41 -3.20 -21.90
N GLU A 8 10.52 -2.56 -22.29
CA GLU A 8 11.05 -2.46 -23.65
C GLU A 8 11.41 -3.79 -24.33
N GLN A 9 11.52 -4.90 -23.59
CA GLN A 9 11.94 -6.20 -24.13
C GLN A 9 10.81 -7.23 -24.27
N ASP A 10 9.58 -6.91 -23.86
CA ASP A 10 8.43 -7.81 -24.02
C ASP A 10 7.62 -7.42 -25.27
N SER A 11 7.79 -8.21 -26.33
CA SER A 11 7.12 -8.05 -27.63
C SER A 11 5.57 -8.14 -27.57
N ARG A 12 4.98 -8.41 -26.41
CA ARG A 12 3.52 -8.43 -26.16
C ARG A 12 2.96 -7.09 -25.69
N LEU A 13 3.80 -6.12 -25.32
CA LEU A 13 3.39 -4.87 -24.67
C LEU A 13 3.70 -3.66 -25.55
N ARG A 14 2.65 -2.99 -26.05
CA ARG A 14 2.78 -1.69 -26.71
C ARG A 14 2.48 -0.61 -25.67
N VAL A 15 3.52 0.05 -25.16
CA VAL A 15 3.36 1.20 -24.26
C VAL A 15 2.92 2.39 -25.11
N VAL A 16 1.63 2.71 -25.10
CA VAL A 16 1.09 3.86 -25.82
C VAL A 16 0.86 4.97 -24.80
N GLY A 17 1.64 6.06 -24.91
CA GLY A 17 1.30 7.31 -24.23
C GLY A 17 0.12 7.94 -24.95
N HIS A 18 -1.03 8.03 -24.31
CA HIS A 18 -2.24 8.58 -24.91
C HIS A 18 -2.30 10.11 -24.83
N SER A 19 -1.46 10.73 -23.99
CA SER A 19 -1.44 12.19 -23.79
C SER A 19 -0.02 12.75 -23.54
N MET A 20 0.24 13.97 -24.02
CA MET A 20 1.52 14.67 -23.78
C MET A 20 1.80 14.94 -22.29
N MET A 21 0.76 14.96 -21.45
CA MET A 21 0.86 15.23 -20.01
C MET A 21 1.13 13.98 -19.17
N GLU A 22 1.07 12.80 -19.78
CA GLU A 22 1.14 11.52 -19.10
C GLU A 22 2.48 11.27 -18.40
N PRO A 23 3.65 11.53 -19.04
CA PRO A 23 4.95 11.34 -18.39
C PRO A 23 5.12 12.25 -17.17
N PHE A 24 4.67 13.51 -17.24
CA PHE A 24 4.71 14.44 -16.11
C PHE A 24 3.90 13.91 -14.92
N SER A 25 2.70 13.39 -15.17
CA SER A 25 1.83 12.84 -14.12
C SER A 25 2.44 11.62 -13.45
N VAL A 26 3.15 10.77 -14.21
CA VAL A 26 3.90 9.62 -13.68
C VAL A 26 4.98 10.09 -12.70
N TRP A 27 5.81 11.05 -13.09
CA TRP A 27 6.86 11.59 -12.23
C TRP A 27 6.29 12.23 -10.96
N LEU A 28 5.19 12.99 -11.09
CA LEU A 28 4.53 13.63 -9.95
C LEU A 28 4.00 12.60 -8.94
N LYS A 29 3.31 11.55 -9.42
CA LYS A 29 2.79 10.49 -8.56
C LYS A 29 3.93 9.70 -7.88
N ALA A 30 5.01 9.42 -8.61
CA ALA A 30 6.18 8.73 -8.06
C ALA A 30 6.88 9.56 -6.97
N ALA A 31 7.07 10.86 -7.20
CA ALA A 31 7.64 11.79 -6.22
C ALA A 31 6.74 11.94 -4.99
N PHE A 32 5.42 12.00 -5.20
CA PHE A 32 4.45 12.04 -4.10
C PHE A 32 4.52 10.79 -3.23
N LEU A 33 4.57 9.61 -3.85
CA LEU A 33 4.65 8.35 -3.10
C LEU A 33 5.97 8.21 -2.34
N SER A 34 7.10 8.49 -2.98
CA SER A 34 8.40 8.39 -2.30
C SER A 34 8.45 9.37 -1.12
N GLY A 35 7.96 10.60 -1.32
CA GLY A 35 7.77 11.58 -0.25
C GLY A 35 6.88 11.04 0.88
N LEU A 36 5.77 10.38 0.56
CA LEU A 36 4.86 9.79 1.55
C LEU A 36 5.53 8.67 2.35
N VAL A 37 6.34 7.82 1.71
CA VAL A 37 7.11 6.76 2.40
C VAL A 37 8.14 7.38 3.36
N PHE A 38 8.87 8.41 2.93
CA PHE A 38 9.82 9.12 3.81
C PHE A 38 9.11 9.90 4.93
N ALA A 39 7.93 10.46 4.66
CA ALA A 39 7.11 11.16 5.64
C ALA A 39 6.36 10.19 6.57
N SER A 40 6.24 8.90 6.22
CA SER A 40 5.45 7.93 6.96
C SER A 40 5.77 7.87 8.46
N PRO A 41 7.04 7.92 8.93
CA PRO A 41 7.32 7.91 10.36
C PRO A 41 6.70 9.10 11.11
N PHE A 42 6.70 10.29 10.48
CA PHE A 42 6.10 11.49 11.05
C PHE A 42 4.57 11.45 10.99
N ILE A 43 3.99 10.95 9.90
CA ILE A 43 2.54 10.78 9.77
C ILE A 43 2.02 9.84 10.87
N PHE A 44 2.67 8.69 11.05
CA PHE A 44 2.32 7.76 12.12
C PHE A 44 2.51 8.39 13.49
N TYR A 45 3.60 9.11 13.73
CA TYR A 45 3.82 9.82 14.98
C TYR A 45 2.62 10.73 15.33
N PHE A 46 2.16 11.57 14.40
CA PHE A 46 1.01 12.45 14.65
C PHE A 46 -0.31 11.70 14.82
N ILE A 47 -0.53 10.61 14.07
CA ILE A 47 -1.73 9.76 14.25
C ILE A 47 -1.74 9.15 15.66
N TRP A 48 -0.61 8.58 16.08
CA TRP A 48 -0.47 7.95 17.39
C TRP A 48 -0.56 8.96 18.53
N GLU A 49 -0.03 10.17 18.36
CA GLU A 49 -0.17 11.26 19.32
C GLU A 49 -1.63 11.71 19.46
N PHE A 50 -2.36 11.83 18.35
CA PHE A 50 -3.79 12.12 18.35
C PHE A 50 -4.59 11.02 19.07
N VAL A 51 -4.29 9.76 18.80
CA VAL A 51 -4.91 8.63 19.50
C VAL A 51 -4.57 8.69 20.99
N ALA A 52 -3.30 8.92 21.36
CA ALA A 52 -2.86 9.00 22.75
C ALA A 52 -3.55 10.11 23.56
N ALA A 53 -3.80 11.26 22.94
CA ALA A 53 -4.56 12.34 23.56
C ALA A 53 -6.00 11.92 23.90
N GLY A 54 -6.58 10.96 23.18
CA GLY A 54 -7.90 10.39 23.45
C GLY A 54 -7.93 9.29 24.51
N LEU A 55 -6.78 8.72 24.91
CA LEU A 55 -6.69 7.65 25.90
C LEU A 55 -6.42 8.15 27.31
N TYR A 56 -6.75 7.34 28.32
CA TYR A 56 -6.39 7.63 29.71
C TYR A 56 -4.87 7.62 29.90
N LYS A 57 -4.36 8.49 30.78
CA LYS A 57 -2.91 8.66 31.02
C LYS A 57 -2.14 7.37 31.33
N HIS A 58 -2.80 6.37 31.92
CA HIS A 58 -2.19 5.08 32.24
C HIS A 58 -2.09 4.13 31.02
N GLU A 59 -2.88 4.37 29.97
CA GLU A 59 -2.90 3.57 28.74
C GLU A 59 -2.01 4.16 27.64
N GLN A 60 -1.63 5.44 27.74
CA GLN A 60 -0.75 6.13 26.80
C GLN A 60 0.62 5.44 26.65
N SER A 61 1.09 4.76 27.69
CA SER A 61 2.36 4.01 27.66
C SER A 61 2.40 2.95 26.55
N TYR A 62 1.27 2.30 26.26
CA TYR A 62 1.19 1.25 25.24
C TYR A 62 1.35 1.80 23.82
N ILE A 63 0.95 3.05 23.58
CA ILE A 63 1.08 3.70 22.27
C ILE A 63 2.53 3.87 21.86
N TYR A 64 3.42 4.18 22.82
CA TYR A 64 4.86 4.27 22.54
C TYR A 64 5.46 2.93 22.09
N THR A 65 4.89 1.81 22.50
CA THR A 65 5.29 0.47 22.02
C THR A 65 4.67 0.14 20.66
N TYR A 66 3.42 0.52 20.43
CA TYR A 66 2.72 0.24 19.16
C TYR A 66 3.22 1.10 17.99
N MET A 67 3.69 2.32 18.26
CA MET A 67 4.20 3.24 17.23
C MET A 67 5.34 2.65 16.36
N PRO A 68 6.46 2.14 16.91
CA PRO A 68 7.51 1.54 16.08
C PRO A 68 7.05 0.26 15.38
N ILE A 69 6.14 -0.51 15.99
CA ILE A 69 5.55 -1.71 15.38
C ILE A 69 4.69 -1.32 14.16
N SER A 70 3.90 -0.25 14.27
CA SER A 70 3.08 0.31 13.20
C SER A 70 3.93 0.72 11.98
N ILE A 71 5.05 1.42 12.21
CA ILE A 71 6.01 1.78 11.14
C ILE A 71 6.60 0.52 10.51
N GLY A 72 7.02 -0.45 11.34
CA GLY A 72 7.54 -1.73 10.87
C GLY A 72 6.52 -2.50 10.02
N LEU A 73 5.24 -2.54 10.43
CA LEU A 73 4.17 -3.18 9.66
C LEU A 73 3.86 -2.45 8.36
N PHE A 74 3.91 -1.12 8.34
CA PHE A 74 3.69 -0.36 7.11
C PHE A 74 4.76 -0.66 6.07
N ILE A 75 6.03 -0.59 6.48
CA ILE A 75 7.17 -0.92 5.62
C ILE A 75 7.11 -2.39 5.20
N GLY A 76 6.84 -3.29 6.15
CA GLY A 76 6.66 -4.73 5.88
C GLY A 76 5.54 -5.01 4.87
N GLY A 77 4.40 -4.34 5.01
CA GLY A 77 3.27 -4.45 4.07
C GLY A 77 3.61 -3.91 2.68
N ALA A 78 4.28 -2.76 2.60
CA ALA A 78 4.74 -2.20 1.32
C ALA A 78 5.76 -3.10 0.62
N LEU A 79 6.72 -3.67 1.36
CA LEU A 79 7.67 -4.64 0.83
C LEU A 79 6.98 -5.93 0.38
N LEU A 80 6.04 -6.44 1.17
CA LEU A 80 5.28 -7.63 0.82
C LEU A 80 4.47 -7.43 -0.47
N ALA A 81 3.86 -6.26 -0.64
CA ALA A 81 3.16 -5.92 -1.86
C ALA A 81 4.08 -5.96 -3.09
N PHE A 82 5.26 -5.35 -2.97
CA PHE A 82 6.22 -5.26 -4.06
C PHE A 82 6.85 -6.62 -4.42
N PHE A 83 7.23 -7.42 -3.42
CA PHE A 83 7.95 -8.67 -3.66
C PHE A 83 7.06 -9.89 -3.87
N PHE A 84 5.88 -9.94 -3.23
CA PHE A 84 5.04 -11.15 -3.23
C PHE A 84 3.70 -10.98 -3.91
N ALA A 85 3.07 -9.82 -3.79
CA ALA A 85 1.73 -9.64 -4.34
C ALA A 85 1.74 -9.18 -5.80
N PHE A 86 2.80 -8.49 -6.24
CA PHE A 86 2.88 -7.95 -7.61
C PHE A 86 2.91 -9.03 -8.69
N GLU A 87 3.75 -10.07 -8.52
CA GLU A 87 3.86 -11.17 -9.49
C GLU A 87 2.52 -11.91 -9.72
N PRO A 88 1.83 -12.45 -8.70
CA PRO A 88 0.58 -13.18 -8.91
C PRO A 88 -0.55 -12.29 -9.45
N LEU A 89 -0.52 -10.99 -9.15
CA LEU A 89 -1.53 -10.07 -9.65
C LEU A 89 -1.35 -9.76 -11.14
N LEU A 90 -0.11 -9.57 -11.59
CA LEU A 90 0.20 -9.44 -13.02
C LEU A 90 -0.12 -10.73 -13.78
N ASP A 91 0.23 -11.89 -13.23
CA ASP A 91 -0.10 -13.19 -13.83
C ASP A 91 -1.63 -13.36 -13.96
N PHE A 92 -2.39 -12.97 -12.94
CA PHE A 92 -3.85 -12.96 -12.99
C PHE A 92 -4.40 -12.01 -14.07
N MET A 93 -3.86 -10.79 -14.17
CA MET A 93 -4.28 -9.83 -15.20
C MET A 93 -4.04 -10.40 -16.60
N PHE A 94 -2.84 -10.92 -16.89
CA PHE A 94 -2.54 -11.50 -18.19
C PHE A 94 -3.41 -12.72 -18.51
N TRP A 95 -3.62 -13.61 -17.54
CA TRP A 95 -4.52 -14.75 -17.66
C TRP A 95 -5.96 -14.34 -17.99
N TYR A 96 -6.43 -13.20 -17.46
CA TYR A 96 -7.75 -12.64 -17.73
C TYR A 96 -7.85 -12.04 -19.14
N TYR A 97 -6.84 -11.28 -19.57
CA TYR A 97 -6.77 -10.72 -20.92
C TYR A 97 -6.76 -11.80 -22.00
N GLU A 98 -6.00 -12.89 -21.80
CA GLU A 98 -5.94 -14.02 -22.75
C GLU A 98 -7.32 -14.67 -22.99
N ARG A 99 -8.24 -14.60 -22.02
CA ARG A 99 -9.61 -15.12 -22.15
C ARG A 99 -10.59 -14.19 -22.83
N THR A 100 -10.29 -12.91 -22.91
CA THR A 100 -11.23 -11.90 -23.41
C THR A 100 -10.96 -11.53 -24.88
N GLU A 101 -9.94 -12.15 -25.51
CA GLU A 101 -9.49 -11.89 -26.89
C GLU A 101 -9.12 -10.41 -27.20
N THR A 102 -9.08 -9.56 -26.17
CA THR A 102 -8.69 -8.16 -26.26
C THR A 102 -7.18 -8.05 -26.10
N GLN A 103 -6.50 -7.38 -27.03
CA GLN A 103 -5.08 -7.08 -26.89
C GLN A 103 -4.86 -6.19 -25.65
N PRO A 104 -3.88 -6.49 -24.78
CA PRO A 104 -3.60 -5.65 -23.63
C PRO A 104 -3.02 -4.31 -24.10
N ASP A 105 -3.84 -3.27 -24.10
CA ASP A 105 -3.38 -1.89 -24.28
C ASP A 105 -3.00 -1.36 -22.89
N LEU A 106 -1.71 -1.39 -22.58
CA LEU A 106 -1.21 -1.04 -21.26
C LEU A 106 -0.91 0.46 -21.20
N ASN A 107 -1.89 1.20 -20.68
CA ASN A 107 -1.77 2.62 -20.39
C ASN A 107 -0.72 2.84 -19.28
N LEU A 108 0.31 3.65 -19.56
CA LEU A 108 1.43 3.89 -18.65
C LEU A 108 0.97 4.55 -17.36
N SER A 109 0.03 5.51 -17.45
CA SER A 109 -0.53 6.19 -16.27
C SER A 109 -1.28 5.21 -15.35
N GLU A 110 -2.03 4.26 -15.91
CA GLU A 110 -2.77 3.26 -15.14
C GLU A 110 -1.82 2.27 -14.48
N TRP A 111 -0.84 1.75 -15.23
CA TRP A 111 0.21 0.89 -14.70
C TRP A 111 0.93 1.56 -13.52
N VAL A 112 1.37 2.81 -13.68
CA VAL A 112 2.06 3.54 -12.61
C VAL A 112 1.13 3.76 -11.43
N SER A 113 -0.13 4.16 -11.66
CA SER A 113 -1.09 4.35 -10.56
C SER A 113 -1.28 3.06 -9.77
N PHE A 114 -1.35 1.93 -10.46
CA PHE A 114 -1.46 0.61 -9.86
C PHE A 114 -0.20 0.23 -9.06
N VAL A 115 1.00 0.40 -9.64
CA VAL A 115 2.27 0.16 -8.96
C VAL A 115 2.41 1.01 -7.69
N LEU A 116 1.91 2.24 -7.72
CA LEU A 116 2.02 3.16 -6.60
C LEU A 116 0.96 2.92 -5.51
N MET A 117 -0.27 2.59 -5.91
CA MET A 117 -1.40 2.47 -4.99
C MET A 117 -1.43 1.11 -4.28
N MET A 118 -0.90 0.06 -4.92
CA MET A 118 -0.88 -1.28 -4.34
C MET A 118 -0.03 -1.38 -3.06
N PRO A 119 1.26 -0.94 -3.02
CA PRO A 119 2.06 -0.98 -1.79
C PRO A 119 1.46 -0.13 -0.67
N LEU A 120 0.86 1.02 -1.02
CA LEU A 120 0.14 1.85 -0.04
C LEU A 120 -1.05 1.12 0.54
N GLY A 121 -1.87 0.48 -0.30
CA GLY A 121 -3.03 -0.30 0.13
C GLY A 121 -2.62 -1.37 1.14
N PHE A 122 -1.60 -2.16 0.82
CA PHE A 122 -1.06 -3.18 1.74
C PHE A 122 -0.51 -2.58 3.03
N GLY A 123 0.29 -1.52 2.95
CA GLY A 123 0.85 -0.85 4.13
C GLY A 123 -0.23 -0.34 5.09
N VAL A 124 -1.30 0.25 4.54
CA VAL A 124 -2.46 0.71 5.33
C VAL A 124 -3.28 -0.47 5.87
N SER A 125 -3.53 -1.50 5.06
CA SER A 125 -4.23 -2.71 5.51
C SER A 125 -3.51 -3.40 6.68
N PHE A 126 -2.18 -3.36 6.70
CA PHE A 126 -1.38 -3.91 7.78
C PHE A 126 -1.48 -3.08 9.07
N GLN A 127 -2.07 -1.88 9.05
CA GLN A 127 -2.41 -1.16 10.28
C GLN A 127 -3.69 -1.68 10.94
N LEU A 128 -4.57 -2.36 10.20
CA LEU A 128 -5.86 -2.85 10.72
C LEU A 128 -5.71 -3.79 11.92
N PRO A 129 -4.82 -4.80 11.93
CA PRO A 129 -4.64 -5.67 13.09
C PRO A 129 -4.21 -4.88 14.33
N LEU A 130 -3.37 -3.88 14.14
CA LEU A 130 -2.84 -3.07 15.24
C LEU A 130 -3.90 -2.09 15.77
N LEU A 131 -4.77 -1.57 14.89
CA LEU A 131 -5.98 -0.85 15.30
C LEU A 131 -6.97 -1.73 16.06
N MET A 132 -7.17 -2.98 15.64
CA MET A 132 -8.06 -3.92 16.35
C MET A 132 -7.55 -4.19 17.78
N LEU A 133 -6.26 -4.46 17.95
CA LEU A 133 -5.64 -4.64 19.27
C LEU A 133 -5.78 -3.40 20.16
N LEU A 134 -5.68 -2.21 19.58
CA LEU A 134 -5.89 -0.97 20.31
C LEU A 134 -7.35 -0.80 20.74
N LEU A 135 -8.31 -1.06 19.84
CA LEU A 135 -9.73 -0.95 20.13
C LEU A 135 -10.20 -1.94 21.20
N GLU A 136 -9.67 -3.16 21.18
CA GLU A 136 -9.88 -4.17 22.22
C GLU A 136 -9.42 -3.65 23.59
N ARG A 137 -8.24 -3.02 23.63
CA ARG A 137 -7.64 -2.52 24.88
C ARG A 137 -8.40 -1.35 25.49
N ILE A 138 -8.92 -0.44 24.68
CA ILE A 138 -9.72 0.70 25.16
C ILE A 138 -11.14 0.24 25.58
N GLY A 139 -11.49 -1.03 25.35
CA GLY A 139 -12.78 -1.60 25.72
C GLY A 139 -13.94 -1.13 24.84
N VAL A 140 -13.64 -0.59 23.65
CA VAL A 140 -14.66 -0.20 22.65
C VAL A 140 -15.27 -1.45 22.00
N PHE A 141 -14.45 -2.49 21.81
CA PHE A 141 -14.89 -3.81 21.33
C PHE A 141 -14.38 -4.91 22.28
N THR A 142 -15.26 -5.82 22.68
CA THR A 142 -14.88 -7.02 23.44
C THR A 142 -14.62 -8.19 22.49
N VAL A 143 -13.70 -9.09 22.86
CA VAL A 143 -13.32 -10.28 22.05
C VAL A 143 -14.54 -11.10 21.63
N GLU A 144 -15.58 -11.15 22.46
CA GLU A 144 -16.85 -11.83 22.18
C GLU A 144 -17.63 -11.25 20.98
N SER A 145 -17.46 -9.96 20.66
CA SER A 145 -18.13 -9.30 19.53
C SER A 145 -17.54 -9.67 18.16
N TYR A 146 -16.34 -10.26 18.09
CA TYR A 146 -15.74 -10.69 16.82
C TYR A 146 -16.25 -12.06 16.35
N TRP A 147 -16.93 -12.80 17.23
CA TRP A 147 -17.37 -14.19 17.00
C TRP A 147 -18.89 -14.36 16.86
N SER A 148 -19.66 -13.27 16.97
CA SER A 148 -21.12 -13.22 16.78
C SER A 148 -21.49 -12.70 15.40
#